data_AF-K2BG30-F1
#
_entry.id   AF-K2BG30-F1
#
_cell.length_a   1.000
_cell.length_b   1.000
_cell.length_c   1.000
_cell.angle_alpha   90.00
_cell.angle_beta   90.00
_cell.angle_gamma   90.00
#
_symmetry.space_group_name_H-M   'P 1'
#
loop_
_entity.id
_entity.type
_entity.pdbx_description
1 polymer ?
#
loop_
_entity_poly.entity_id
_entity_poly.type
_entity_poly.pdbx_seq_one_letter_code
_entity_poly.pdbx_strand_id
1 'polypeptide(L)'
;MKDKLRYLYRAIDLNGNTLDFVLTIRKDKLSAIQFLRRVLSQDHVASPGTIVTDKNPSYSEAIRSLKEANMLKSNLRHVKHKRRNNILEADHRFVKRRIK
;
A
#
# COMPACT_ATOMS: atom_id res chain seq x y z
N MET A 1 -14.64 4.48 -24.86
CA MET A 1 -14.57 5.22 -23.57
C MET A 1 -13.10 5.42 -23.23
N LYS A 2 -12.62 6.66 -23.06
CA LYS A 2 -11.24 6.93 -22.62
C LYS A 2 -10.95 6.16 -21.33
N ASP A 3 -9.92 5.31 -21.33
CA ASP A 3 -9.44 4.62 -20.13
C ASP A 3 -9.18 5.63 -19.02
N LYS A 4 -10.09 5.75 -18.05
CA LYS A 4 -9.83 6.52 -16.84
C LYS A 4 -8.62 5.89 -16.16
N LEU A 5 -7.55 6.66 -15.99
CA LEU A 5 -6.39 6.24 -15.22
C LEU A 5 -6.85 5.76 -13.83
N ARG A 6 -6.74 4.45 -13.58
CA ARG A 6 -6.99 3.84 -12.27
C ARG A 6 -5.65 3.64 -11.57
N TYR A 7 -5.58 4.05 -10.31
CA TYR A 7 -4.45 3.82 -9.44
C TYR A 7 -4.61 2.47 -8.74
N LEU A 8 -3.53 1.69 -8.69
CA LEU A 8 -3.50 0.42 -7.97
C LEU A 8 -2.77 0.62 -6.65
N TYR A 9 -3.49 0.43 -5.55
CA TYR A 9 -2.91 0.23 -4.24
C TYR A 9 -2.70 -1.27 -4.06
N ARG A 10 -1.51 -1.67 -3.63
CA ARG A 10 -1.18 -3.08 -3.41
C ARG A 10 -0.25 -3.21 -2.20
N ALA A 11 -0.53 -4.22 -1.39
CA ALA A 11 0.28 -4.61 -0.26
C ALA A 11 0.83 -6.01 -0.51
N ILE A 12 2.11 -6.17 -0.27
CA ILE A 12 2.80 -7.46 -0.32
C ILE A 12 3.54 -7.68 1.00
N ASP A 13 3.68 -8.93 1.40
CA ASP A 13 4.54 -9.30 2.52
C ASP A 13 6.03 -9.31 2.10
N LEU A 14 6.91 -9.67 3.03
CA LEU A 14 8.35 -9.79 2.77
C LEU A 14 8.71 -10.93 1.80
N ASN A 15 7.85 -11.94 1.68
CA ASN A 15 8.03 -13.08 0.77
C ASN A 15 7.51 -12.78 -0.64
N GLY A 16 6.90 -11.61 -0.85
CA GLY A 16 6.30 -11.21 -2.12
C GLY A 16 4.86 -11.69 -2.32
N ASN A 17 4.24 -12.28 -1.29
CA ASN A 17 2.83 -12.67 -1.34
C ASN A 17 1.95 -11.43 -1.28
N THR A 18 0.86 -11.44 -2.03
CA THR A 18 -0.10 -10.33 -2.00
C THR A 18 -0.98 -10.44 -0.78
N LEU A 19 -1.01 -9.39 0.04
CA LEU A 19 -1.94 -9.27 1.17
C LEU A 19 -3.28 -8.71 0.70
N ASP A 20 -3.24 -7.63 -0.08
CA ASP A 20 -4.44 -7.04 -0.68
C ASP A 20 -4.10 -6.15 -1.87
N PHE A 21 -5.11 -5.85 -2.69
CA PHE A 21 -5.04 -4.83 -3.72
C PHE A 21 -6.39 -4.12 -3.92
N VAL A 22 -6.34 -2.82 -4.21
CA VAL A 22 -7.52 -2.01 -4.50
C VAL A 22 -7.24 -1.11 -5.70
N LEU A 23 -8.18 -1.06 -6.63
CA LEU A 23 -8.20 -0.11 -7.74
C LEU A 23 -9.00 1.12 -7.34
N THR A 24 -8.36 2.29 -7.38
CA THR A 24 -9.00 3.56 -7.09
C THR A 24 -8.94 4.48 -8.30
N ILE A 25 -9.89 5.40 -8.39
CA ILE A 25 -9.87 6.45 -9.43
C ILE A 25 -8.98 7.62 -8.98
N ARG A 26 -8.75 7.77 -7.67
CA ARG A 26 -8.01 8.88 -7.06
C ARG A 26 -6.84 8.36 -6.22
N LYS A 27 -5.74 9.10 -6.25
CA LYS A 27 -4.56 8.86 -5.41
C LYS A 27 -4.54 9.87 -4.26
N ASP A 28 -5.47 9.73 -3.33
CA ASP A 28 -5.62 10.65 -2.19
C ASP A 28 -5.28 9.97 -0.85
N LYS A 29 -5.15 10.81 0.19
CA LYS A 29 -4.87 10.39 1.56
C LYS A 29 -5.94 9.43 2.09
N LEU A 30 -7.22 9.71 1.84
CA LEU A 30 -8.32 8.90 2.35
C LEU A 30 -8.28 7.48 1.78
N SER A 31 -8.01 7.35 0.48
CA SER A 31 -7.83 6.06 -0.17
C SER A 31 -6.64 5.30 0.42
N ALA A 32 -5.52 5.99 0.69
CA ALA A 32 -4.35 5.37 1.32
C ALA A 32 -4.64 4.90 2.76
N ILE A 33 -5.36 5.70 3.57
CA ILE A 33 -5.78 5.31 4.93
C ILE A 33 -6.69 4.10 4.87
N GLN A 34 -7.74 4.14 4.05
CA GLN A 34 -8.70 3.03 3.93
C GLN A 34 -8.01 1.75 3.49
N PHE A 35 -7.11 1.84 2.51
CA PHE A 35 -6.36 0.69 2.04
C PHE A 35 -5.46 0.11 3.14
N LEU A 36 -4.69 0.95 3.83
CA LEU A 36 -3.83 0.48 4.92
C LEU A 36 -4.63 -0.10 6.08
N ARG A 37 -5.78 0.48 6.46
CA ARG A 37 -6.67 -0.08 7.48
C ARG A 37 -7.15 -1.46 7.09
N ARG A 38 -7.61 -1.61 5.85
CA ARG A 38 -8.13 -2.87 5.32
C ARG A 38 -7.06 -3.95 5.32
N VAL A 39 -5.82 -3.63 4.96
CA VAL A 39 -4.70 -4.58 5.02
C VAL A 39 -4.38 -4.95 6.46
N LEU A 40 -4.29 -3.97 7.37
CA LEU A 40 -3.96 -4.21 8.79
C LEU A 40 -5.05 -4.93 9.56
N SER A 41 -6.30 -4.92 9.08
CA SER A 41 -7.42 -5.64 9.70
C SER A 41 -7.52 -7.10 9.26
N GLN A 42 -6.67 -7.58 8.36
CA GLN A 42 -6.68 -8.98 7.93
C GLN A 42 -5.97 -9.86 8.96
N ASP A 43 -6.58 -10.98 9.34
CA ASP A 43 -6.06 -11.87 10.40
C ASP A 43 -4.67 -12.44 10.11
N HIS A 44 -4.33 -12.62 8.83
CA HIS A 44 -3.03 -13.14 8.40
C HIS A 44 -1.94 -12.05 8.29
N VAL A 45 -2.28 -10.78 8.54
CA VAL A 45 -1.35 -9.67 8.51
C VAL A 45 -0.86 -9.40 9.94
N ALA A 46 0.33 -9.91 10.24
CA ALA A 46 1.00 -9.60 11.50
C ALA A 46 1.30 -8.09 11.60
N SER A 47 1.27 -7.56 12.83
CA SER A 47 1.60 -6.15 13.10
C SER A 47 2.99 -5.80 12.55
N PRO A 48 3.09 -4.95 11.50
CA PRO A 48 4.34 -4.75 10.79
C PRO A 48 5.33 -3.92 11.62
N GLY A 49 6.60 -4.33 11.64
CA GLY A 49 7.68 -3.51 12.21
C GLY A 49 8.17 -2.42 11.25
N THR A 50 7.98 -2.60 9.94
CA THR A 50 8.40 -1.66 8.89
C THR A 50 7.39 -1.65 7.76
N ILE A 51 7.00 -0.45 7.30
CA ILE A 51 6.20 -0.27 6.09
C ILE A 51 7.06 0.43 5.04
N VAL A 52 7.08 -0.12 3.84
CA VAL A 52 7.76 0.46 2.68
C VAL A 52 6.72 0.99 1.70
N THR A 53 6.80 2.26 1.32
CA THR A 53 5.88 2.86 0.34
C THR A 53 6.63 3.62 -0.75
N ASP A 54 5.91 4.04 -1.79
CA ASP A 54 6.39 5.06 -2.72
C ASP A 54 6.60 6.42 -2.03
N LYS A 55 7.19 7.35 -2.78
CA LYS A 55 7.44 8.72 -2.30
C LYS A 55 6.16 9.59 -2.25
N ASN A 56 4.96 9.03 -2.38
CA ASN A 56 3.73 9.81 -2.29
C ASN A 56 3.55 10.33 -0.85
N PRO A 57 3.40 11.65 -0.66
CA PRO A 57 3.10 12.24 0.65
C PRO A 57 1.87 11.63 1.33
N SER A 58 0.87 11.21 0.54
CA SER A 58 -0.38 10.62 1.04
C SER A 58 -0.15 9.43 1.98
N TYR A 59 0.89 8.61 1.75
CA TYR A 59 1.20 7.49 2.64
C TYR A 59 1.83 7.92 3.95
N SER A 60 2.67 8.96 3.93
CA SER A 60 3.29 9.48 5.16
C SER A 60 2.21 10.00 6.12
N GLU A 61 1.24 10.74 5.58
CA GLU A 61 0.10 11.20 6.36
C GLU A 61 -0.82 10.07 6.80
N ALA A 62 -1.09 9.10 5.93
CA ALA A 62 -1.91 7.95 6.29
C ALA A 62 -1.30 7.14 7.43
N ILE A 63 0.01 6.86 7.37
CA ILE A 63 0.73 6.15 8.42
C ILE A 63 0.71 6.93 9.73
N ARG A 64 0.89 8.27 9.68
CA ARG A 64 0.79 9.11 10.88
C ARG A 64 -0.58 8.98 11.54
N SER A 65 -1.66 9.13 10.77
CA SER A 65 -3.03 8.96 11.29
C SER A 65 -3.31 7.56 11.84
N LEU A 66 -2.68 6.53 11.30
CA LEU A 66 -2.83 5.15 11.80
C LEU A 66 -2.02 4.88 13.07
N LYS A 67 -0.90 5.56 13.26
CA LYS A 67 -0.17 5.56 14.54
C LYS A 67 -0.99 6.27 15.63
N GLU A 68 -1.56 7.42 15.32
CA GLU A 68 -2.45 8.17 16.23
C GLU A 68 -3.69 7.35 16.63
N ALA A 69 -4.21 6.53 15.70
CA ALA A 69 -5.33 5.63 15.96
C ALA A 69 -4.94 4.30 16.64
N ASN A 70 -3.69 4.14 17.10
CA ASN A 70 -3.16 2.91 17.71
C ASN A 70 -3.27 1.64 16.82
N MET A 71 -3.47 1.79 15.51
CA MET A 71 -3.49 0.67 14.56
C MET A 71 -2.09 0.26 14.12
N LEU A 72 -1.10 1.16 14.28
CA LEU A 72 0.31 0.91 14.02
C LEU A 72 1.13 1.25 15.27
N LYS A 73 2.20 0.49 15.50
CA LYS A 73 3.13 0.78 16.59
C LYS A 73 3.76 2.18 16.39
N SER A 74 3.90 2.93 17.48
CA SER A 74 4.52 4.25 17.46
C SER A 74 5.94 4.21 16.87
N ASN A 75 6.70 3.17 17.22
CA ASN A 75 8.06 2.90 16.75
C ASN A 75 8.15 2.26 15.34
N LEU A 76 7.03 2.07 14.64
CA LEU A 76 7.04 1.52 13.28
C LEU A 76 7.91 2.38 12.36
N ARG A 77 8.80 1.73 11.62
CA ARG A 77 9.68 2.39 10.65
C ARG A 77 8.95 2.56 9.31
N HIS A 78 8.82 3.80 8.85
CA HIS A 78 8.34 4.08 7.49
C HIS A 78 9.53 4.36 6.58
N VAL A 79 9.67 3.57 5.51
CA VAL A 79 10.75 3.73 4.53
C VAL A 79 10.17 4.08 3.17
N LYS A 80 10.61 5.19 2.60
CA LYS A 80 10.28 5.61 1.23
C LYS A 80 11.36 5.10 0.27
N HIS A 81 11.29 3.85 -0.19
CA HIS A 81 12.38 3.22 -0.95
C HIS A 81 12.01 2.88 -2.40
N LYS A 82 12.60 3.62 -3.37
CA LYS A 82 12.38 3.43 -4.81
C LYS A 82 12.72 2.01 -5.29
N ARG A 83 13.80 1.40 -4.78
CA ARG A 83 14.28 0.11 -5.32
C ARG A 83 13.50 -1.12 -4.83
N ARG A 84 12.89 -1.07 -3.63
CA ARG A 84 11.99 -2.15 -3.15
C ARG A 84 10.61 -2.03 -3.81
N ASN A 85 10.22 -0.82 -4.20
CA ASN A 85 9.08 -0.64 -5.09
C ASN A 85 9.30 -1.25 -6.47
N ASN A 86 10.54 -1.48 -6.95
CA ASN A 86 10.73 -2.15 -8.23
C ASN A 86 10.15 -3.57 -8.25
N ILE A 87 10.07 -4.27 -7.10
CA ILE A 87 9.39 -5.58 -7.00
C ILE A 87 7.88 -5.38 -7.18
N LEU A 88 7.29 -4.42 -6.46
CA LEU A 88 5.89 -4.02 -6.64
C LEU A 88 5.60 -3.58 -8.08
N GLU A 89 6.46 -2.76 -8.69
CA GLU A 89 6.33 -2.24 -10.05
C GLU A 89 6.54 -3.30 -11.14
N ALA A 90 7.50 -4.21 -10.95
CA ALA A 90 7.72 -5.33 -11.87
C ALA A 90 6.50 -6.25 -11.87
N ASP A 91 5.94 -6.50 -10.69
CA ASP A 91 4.77 -7.36 -10.55
C ASP A 91 3.46 -6.64 -10.94
N HIS A 92 3.39 -5.30 -10.83
CA HIS A 92 2.31 -4.51 -11.43
C HIS A 92 2.21 -4.73 -12.95
N ARG A 93 3.33 -4.96 -13.65
CA ARG A 93 3.29 -5.32 -15.08
C ARG A 93 2.64 -6.68 -15.32
N PHE A 94 2.80 -7.63 -14.40
CA PHE A 94 2.16 -8.93 -14.46
C PHE A 94 0.66 -8.85 -14.18
N VAL A 95 0.26 -8.13 -13.12
CA VAL A 95 -1.16 -7.95 -12.77
C VAL A 95 -1.91 -7.21 -13.89
N LYS A 96 -1.34 -6.15 -14.46
CA LYS A 96 -1.94 -5.44 -15.61
C LYS A 96 -2.10 -6.33 -16.85
N ARG A 97 -1.24 -7.33 -17.02
CA ARG A 97 -1.33 -8.29 -18.15
C ARG A 97 -2.49 -9.29 -17.97
N ARG A 98 -2.87 -9.60 -16.72
CA ARG A 98 -3.96 -10.52 -16.39
C ARG A 98 -5.36 -9.87 -16.38
N ILE A 99 -5.45 -8.54 -16.24
CA ILE A 99 -6.73 -7.81 -16.22
C ILE A 99 -7.10 -7.31 -17.64
N LYS A 100 -6.61 -7.97 -18.70
CA LYS A 100 -6.93 -7.61 -20.09
C LYS A 100 -8.13 -8.39 -20.60
#